data_AF-A0A383EXK1-F1
#
_entry.id   AF-A0A383EXK1-F1
#
_cell.length_a   1.000
_cell.length_b   1.000
_cell.length_c   1.000
_cell.angle_alpha   90.00
_cell.angle_beta   90.00
_cell.angle_gamma   90.00
#
_symmetry.space_group_name_H-M   'P 1'
#
loop_
_entity.id
_entity.type
_entity.pdbx_description
1 polymer ?
#
loop_
_entity_poly.entity_id
_entity_poly.type
_entity_poly.pdbx_seq_one_letter_code
_entity_poly.pdbx_strand_id
1 'polypeptide(L)'
;MRGRTQQVFFSPEEGENYLYSYAYEVDVGNRVEFDAADMEISDINQKIRGLMEQGNGHIVVKNPSAKHSLGVGILNRLNLEFEGSLGYFGVGLIDGPNVHI
;
A
#
# COMPACT_ATOMS: atom_id res chain seq x y z
N MET A 1 29.68 11.88 -34.38
CA MET A 1 28.81 11.73 -33.20
C MET A 1 28.74 10.23 -32.87
N ARG A 2 29.43 9.76 -31.83
CA ARG A 2 29.34 8.35 -31.40
C ARG A 2 28.21 8.23 -30.39
N GLY A 3 27.10 7.60 -30.79
CA GLY A 3 25.98 7.31 -29.90
C GLY A 3 26.47 6.46 -28.74
N ARG A 4 26.34 6.99 -27.51
CA ARG A 4 26.52 6.18 -26.30
C ARG A 4 25.29 5.29 -26.17
N THR A 5 25.46 3.99 -26.43
CA THR A 5 24.46 2.98 -26.06
C THR A 5 24.44 2.92 -24.53
N GLN A 6 23.38 3.45 -23.91
CA GLN A 6 23.13 3.18 -22.48
C GLN A 6 22.71 1.71 -22.37
N GLN A 7 23.61 0.89 -21.86
CA GLN A 7 23.27 -0.46 -21.39
C GLN A 7 23.02 -0.34 -19.89
N VAL A 8 21.77 -0.52 -19.47
CA VAL A 8 21.43 -0.69 -18.06
C VAL A 8 21.50 -2.18 -17.78
N PHE A 9 22.44 -2.59 -16.92
CA PHE A 9 22.57 -3.97 -16.48
C PHE A 9 21.70 -4.16 -15.24
N PHE A 10 20.74 -5.07 -15.31
CA PHE A 10 19.94 -5.45 -14.16
C PHE A 10 20.75 -6.46 -13.34
N SER A 11 21.18 -6.08 -12.13
CA SER A 11 21.77 -7.01 -11.17
C SER A 11 20.70 -7.43 -10.16
N PRO A 12 20.27 -8.71 -10.15
CA PRO A 12 19.30 -9.21 -9.17
C PRO A 12 19.81 -9.21 -7.72
N GLU A 13 21.10 -8.91 -7.51
CA GLU A 13 21.72 -8.82 -6.18
C GLU A 13 21.42 -7.47 -5.47
N GLU A 14 20.88 -6.48 -6.17
CA GLU A 14 20.54 -5.17 -5.60
C GLU A 14 19.17 -5.20 -4.89
N GLY A 15 19.12 -5.86 -3.72
CA GLY A 15 17.91 -5.94 -2.88
C GLY A 15 17.37 -4.59 -2.40
N GLU A 16 18.22 -3.57 -2.39
CA GLU A 16 17.88 -2.18 -2.03
C GLU A 16 16.89 -1.54 -3.02
N ASN A 17 16.81 -2.02 -4.27
CA ASN A 17 15.93 -1.46 -5.30
C ASN A 17 14.48 -1.96 -5.24
N TYR A 18 14.16 -2.88 -4.32
CA TYR A 18 12.81 -3.45 -4.21
C TYR A 18 11.83 -2.57 -3.44
N LEU A 19 12.33 -1.54 -2.76
CA LEU A 19 11.57 -0.65 -1.90
C LEU A 19 11.85 0.81 -2.27
N TYR A 20 10.89 1.67 -1.97
CA TYR A 20 11.09 3.11 -2.05
C TYR A 20 11.89 3.59 -0.83
N SER A 21 12.80 4.54 -1.02
CA SER A 21 13.63 5.09 0.07
C SER A 21 12.84 5.77 1.20
N TYR A 22 11.59 6.15 0.93
CA TYR A 22 10.66 6.74 1.89
C TYR A 22 9.58 5.76 2.37
N ALA A 23 9.68 4.48 2.03
CA ALA A 23 8.77 3.47 2.53
C ALA A 23 9.01 3.22 4.03
N TYR A 24 7.95 3.27 4.83
CA TYR A 24 7.96 2.77 6.21
C TYR A 24 8.45 1.31 6.31
N GLU A 25 9.23 1.04 7.36
CA GLU A 25 9.53 -0.31 7.81
C GLU A 25 8.30 -0.89 8.50
N VAL A 26 7.82 -2.04 8.03
CA VAL A 26 6.61 -2.69 8.56
C VAL A 26 6.85 -4.19 8.78
N ASP A 27 6.19 -4.75 9.80
CA ASP A 27 6.13 -6.20 10.03
C ASP A 27 4.87 -6.78 9.41
N VAL A 28 5.03 -7.58 8.36
CA VAL A 28 3.92 -8.25 7.64
C VAL A 28 3.20 -9.28 8.52
N GLY A 29 3.86 -9.79 9.58
CA GLY A 29 3.24 -10.64 10.59
C GLY A 29 2.37 -9.88 11.59
N ASN A 30 2.57 -8.57 11.74
CA ASN A 30 1.81 -7.73 12.66
C ASN A 30 0.48 -7.29 12.00
N ARG A 31 -0.58 -8.02 12.36
CA ARG A 31 -1.94 -7.80 11.85
C ARG A 31 -2.75 -6.88 12.75
N VAL A 32 -3.33 -5.85 12.14
CA VAL A 32 -4.26 -4.92 12.76
C VAL A 32 -5.52 -4.79 11.93
N GLU A 33 -6.64 -4.55 12.59
CA GLU A 33 -7.94 -4.35 11.96
C GLU A 33 -8.63 -3.10 12.52
N PHE A 34 -9.43 -2.43 11.69
CA PHE A 34 -10.31 -1.37 12.17
C PHE A 34 -11.62 -1.29 11.39
N ASP A 35 -12.66 -0.82 12.08
CA ASP A 35 -13.97 -0.57 11.50
C ASP A 35 -14.02 0.82 10.84
N ALA A 36 -14.47 0.85 9.59
CA ALA A 36 -14.58 2.05 8.76
C ALA A 36 -16.03 2.50 8.51
N ALA A 37 -17.03 1.85 9.12
CA ALA A 37 -18.45 2.11 8.87
C ALA A 37 -18.80 3.60 8.99
N ASP A 38 -18.41 4.23 10.11
CA ASP A 38 -18.70 5.64 10.42
C ASP A 38 -17.54 6.59 10.11
N MET A 39 -16.62 6.18 9.22
CA MET A 39 -15.45 6.98 8.85
C MET A 39 -15.60 7.64 7.47
N GLU A 40 -15.04 8.83 7.33
CA GLU A 40 -14.87 9.49 6.05
C GLU A 40 -13.69 8.90 5.25
N ILE A 41 -13.74 9.02 3.92
CA ILE A 41 -12.73 8.46 3.00
C ILE A 41 -11.32 8.94 3.35
N SER A 42 -11.17 10.23 3.66
CA SER A 42 -9.88 10.83 4.06
C SER A 42 -9.32 10.18 5.31
N ASP A 43 -10.18 9.89 6.29
CA ASP A 43 -9.79 9.42 7.60
C ASP A 43 -9.38 7.96 7.54
N ILE A 44 -10.06 7.15 6.72
CA ILE A 44 -9.69 5.77 6.44
C ILE A 44 -8.29 5.72 5.81
N ASN A 45 -8.05 6.54 4.78
CA ASN A 45 -6.76 6.59 4.10
C ASN A 45 -5.62 7.11 5.00
N GLN A 46 -5.89 8.13 5.82
CA GLN A 46 -4.93 8.62 6.82
C GLN A 46 -4.64 7.54 7.87
N LYS A 47 -5.66 6.81 8.33
CA LYS A 47 -5.49 5.72 9.30
C LYS A 47 -4.65 4.58 8.74
N ILE A 48 -4.86 4.17 7.49
CA ILE A 48 -4.00 3.17 6.83
C ILE A 48 -2.54 3.64 6.84
N ARG A 49 -2.29 4.91 6.50
CA ARG A 49 -0.92 5.48 6.51
C ARG A 49 -0.31 5.55 7.91
N GLY A 50 -1.09 5.97 8.91
CA GLY A 50 -0.63 6.01 10.30
C GLY A 50 -0.34 4.62 10.86
N LEU A 51 -1.12 3.61 10.48
CA LEU A 51 -0.85 2.22 10.88
C LEU A 51 0.44 1.68 10.23
N MET A 52 0.73 2.03 8.98
CA MET A 52 2.02 1.70 8.35
C MET A 52 3.19 2.41 9.05
N GLU A 53 3.05 3.69 9.40
CA GLU A 53 4.07 4.43 10.14
C GLU A 53 4.36 3.81 11.52
N GLN A 54 3.35 3.18 12.13
CA GLN A 54 3.50 2.43 13.38
C GLN A 54 4.10 1.03 13.21
N GLY A 55 4.49 0.65 11.99
CA GLY A 55 5.12 -0.63 11.69
C GLY A 55 4.14 -1.79 11.45
N ASN A 56 2.84 -1.53 11.28
CA ASN A 56 1.87 -2.58 10.97
C ASN A 56 1.93 -2.93 9.48
N GLY A 57 2.36 -4.15 9.15
CA GLY A 57 2.48 -4.64 7.78
C GLY A 57 1.32 -5.50 7.30
N HIS A 58 0.28 -5.68 8.11
CA HIS A 58 -0.97 -6.31 7.69
C HIS A 58 -2.15 -5.53 8.25
N ILE A 59 -2.87 -4.82 7.39
CA ILE A 59 -3.97 -3.93 7.76
C ILE A 59 -5.27 -4.45 7.14
N VAL A 60 -6.29 -4.66 7.98
CA VAL A 60 -7.64 -5.06 7.59
C VAL A 60 -8.61 -3.92 7.81
N VAL A 61 -9.31 -3.51 6.76
CA VAL A 61 -10.32 -2.44 6.79
C VAL A 61 -11.70 -3.08 6.71
N LYS A 62 -12.45 -3.02 7.81
CA LYS A 62 -13.82 -3.59 7.90
C LYS A 62 -14.87 -2.56 7.50
N ASN A 63 -15.94 -3.02 6.87
CA ASN A 63 -17.09 -2.20 6.46
C ASN A 63 -16.75 -0.97 5.58
N PRO A 64 -15.95 -1.13 4.49
CA PRO A 64 -15.57 -0.02 3.61
C PRO A 64 -16.75 0.63 2.87
N SER A 65 -17.94 0.01 2.89
CA SER A 65 -19.21 0.59 2.44
C SER A 65 -19.21 1.13 1.00
N ALA A 66 -18.55 0.44 0.07
CA ALA A 66 -18.42 0.84 -1.33
C ALA A 66 -17.86 2.26 -1.56
N LYS A 67 -17.13 2.80 -0.57
CA LYS A 67 -16.51 4.11 -0.67
C LYS A 67 -15.44 4.11 -1.77
N HIS A 68 -15.37 5.21 -2.50
CA HIS A 68 -14.40 5.40 -3.58
C HIS A 68 -13.01 5.72 -3.06
N SER A 69 -11.98 5.41 -3.86
CA SER A 69 -10.61 5.88 -3.62
C SER A 69 -10.00 5.47 -2.26
N LEU A 70 -10.40 4.32 -1.71
CA LEU A 70 -9.74 3.74 -0.53
C LEU A 70 -8.44 3.04 -0.91
N GLY A 71 -7.39 3.21 -0.10
CA GLY A 71 -6.10 2.55 -0.34
C GLY A 71 -5.35 3.04 -1.58
N VAL A 72 -5.63 4.25 -2.05
CA VAL A 72 -4.98 4.83 -3.24
C VAL A 72 -3.58 5.36 -2.91
N GLY A 73 -2.63 5.17 -3.84
CA GLY A 73 -1.28 5.73 -3.72
C GLY A 73 -0.49 5.10 -2.58
N ILE A 74 -0.68 3.80 -2.38
CA ILE A 74 0.06 3.00 -1.40
C ILE A 74 1.21 2.31 -2.13
N LEU A 75 2.42 2.78 -1.85
CA LEU A 75 3.65 2.29 -2.48
C LEU A 75 4.47 1.39 -1.54
N ASN A 76 4.16 1.42 -0.24
CA ASN A 76 4.72 0.50 0.75
C ASN A 76 4.36 -0.95 0.43
N ARG A 77 5.28 -1.88 0.68
CA ARG A 77 4.96 -3.30 0.73
C ARG A 77 4.30 -3.63 2.07
N LEU A 78 3.10 -4.19 2.02
CA LEU A 78 2.31 -4.66 3.15
C LEU A 78 1.19 -5.58 2.63
N ASN A 79 0.45 -6.20 3.54
CA ASN A 79 -0.84 -6.81 3.24
C ASN A 79 -1.95 -5.80 3.57
N LEU A 80 -2.80 -5.49 2.59
CA LEU A 80 -3.95 -4.61 2.76
C LEU A 80 -5.23 -5.35 2.37
N GLU A 81 -6.06 -5.65 3.37
CA GLU A 81 -7.29 -6.41 3.23
C GLU A 81 -8.51 -5.50 3.44
N PHE A 82 -9.53 -5.64 2.61
CA PHE A 82 -10.81 -4.95 2.76
C PHE A 82 -11.93 -5.98 2.97
N GLU A 83 -12.55 -5.99 4.14
CA GLU A 83 -13.72 -6.84 4.41
C GLU A 83 -14.99 -6.12 3.96
N GLY A 84 -15.30 -6.22 2.67
CA GLY A 84 -16.47 -5.63 2.03
C GLY A 84 -16.13 -4.96 0.69
N SER A 85 -17.14 -4.38 0.04
CA SER A 85 -16.96 -3.84 -1.30
C SER A 85 -16.24 -2.48 -1.29
N LEU A 86 -15.36 -2.28 -2.28
CA LEU A 86 -14.79 -0.98 -2.64
C LEU A 86 -15.56 -0.33 -3.78
N GLY A 87 -15.63 1.00 -3.76
CA GLY A 87 -16.08 1.77 -4.91
C GLY A 87 -14.99 1.95 -5.97
N TYR A 88 -15.32 2.66 -7.06
CA TYR A 88 -14.35 3.09 -8.07
C TYR A 88 -13.05 3.64 -7.50
N PHE A 89 -11.96 3.30 -8.20
CA PHE A 89 -10.58 3.70 -7.87
C PHE A 89 -10.07 3.21 -6.52
N GLY A 90 -10.77 2.28 -5.85
CA GLY A 90 -10.20 1.54 -4.72
C GLY A 90 -8.88 0.89 -5.14
N VAL A 91 -7.87 0.97 -4.27
CA VAL A 91 -6.50 0.48 -4.48
C VAL A 91 -5.86 0.89 -5.81
N GLY A 92 -6.20 2.09 -6.29
CA GLY A 92 -5.57 2.68 -7.47
C GLY A 92 -4.17 3.23 -7.19
N LEU A 93 -3.33 3.32 -8.23
CA LEU A 93 -1.98 3.89 -8.16
C LEU A 93 -1.10 3.24 -7.07
N ILE A 94 -1.24 1.92 -6.89
CA ILE A 94 -0.44 1.12 -5.96
C ILE A 94 0.74 0.46 -6.69
N ASP A 95 1.75 0.07 -5.92
CA ASP A 95 2.92 -0.68 -6.42
C ASP A 95 3.37 -1.76 -5.43
N GLY A 96 3.44 -1.43 -4.14
CA GLY A 96 3.93 -2.33 -3.09
C GLY A 96 2.94 -3.33 -2.47
N PRO A 97 1.67 -2.99 -2.16
CA PRO A 97 0.84 -3.83 -1.31
C PRO A 97 0.33 -5.10 -2.01
N ASN A 98 0.28 -6.21 -1.28
CA ASN A 98 -0.59 -7.33 -1.63
C ASN A 98 -2.01 -7.01 -1.14
N VAL A 99 -2.97 -7.03 -2.05
CA VAL A 99 -4.36 -6.61 -1.76
C VAL A 99 -5.31 -7.79 -1.80
N HIS A 100 -6.21 -7.85 -0.81
CA HIS A 100 -7.39 -8.72 -0.82
C HIS A 100 -8.66 -7.88 -0.58
N ILE A 101 -9.73 -8.18 -1.31
CA ILE A 101 -11.06 -7.53 -1.22
C ILE A 101 -12.11 -8.64 -1.25
#